data_AF-A0A8I2ZLL4-F1
#
_entry.id   AF-A0A8I2ZLL4-F1
#
_cell.length_a   1.000
_cell.length_b   1.000
_cell.length_c   1.000
_cell.angle_alpha   90.00
_cell.angle_beta   90.00
_cell.angle_gamma   90.00
#
_symmetry.space_group_name_H-M   'P 1'
#
loop_
_entity.id
_entity.type
_entity.pdbx_description
1 polymer ?
#
loop_
_entity_poly.entity_id
_entity_poly.type
_entity_poly.pdbx_seq_one_letter_code
_entity_poly.pdbx_strand_id
1 'polypeptide(L)'
;MIPRLSSFSLAVVALPYIILAASKNTGPSSEDSRLTAAQICDPAVAEPQSYDDMLPCAKAKHIEEFLCRPNGTNPTDLEDHAECMCKGDFFGEKLACDTCMRDNGGIDILELVLYDNLLHSAYDQLCLATAAPTAPFASI
;
A
#
# COMPACT_ATOMS: atom_id res chain seq x y z
N MET A 1 27.52 -4.83 70.22
CA MET A 1 27.89 -3.42 70.03
C MET A 1 27.27 -2.95 68.70
N ILE A 2 26.26 -2.08 68.77
CA ILE A 2 25.67 -1.31 67.63
C ILE A 2 26.69 -0.16 67.35
N PRO A 3 26.97 0.36 66.12
CA PRO A 3 26.02 0.83 65.09
C PRO A 3 26.53 0.59 63.62
N ARG A 4 25.97 1.03 62.48
CA ARG A 4 25.16 2.18 62.07
C ARG A 4 24.29 1.83 60.85
N LEU A 5 23.10 2.41 60.84
CA LEU A 5 22.26 2.58 59.65
C LEU A 5 22.98 3.45 58.62
N SER A 6 22.91 3.07 57.34
CA SER A 6 23.15 3.99 56.23
C SER A 6 21.94 3.98 55.31
N SER A 7 21.21 5.08 55.41
CA SER A 7 20.10 5.57 54.62
C SER A 7 20.16 5.22 53.12
N PHE A 8 19.21 4.42 52.63
CA PHE A 8 18.84 4.44 51.22
C PHE A 8 17.88 5.62 51.01
N SER A 9 18.42 6.73 50.50
CA SER A 9 17.59 7.85 50.05
C SER A 9 16.84 7.42 48.79
N LEU A 10 15.53 7.21 48.90
CA LEU A 10 14.64 7.10 47.74
C LEU A 10 14.50 8.49 47.11
N ALA A 11 15.31 8.77 46.09
CA ALA A 11 15.04 9.89 45.21
C ALA A 11 13.83 9.53 44.35
N VAL A 12 12.64 10.04 44.73
CA VAL A 12 11.45 10.00 43.88
C VAL A 12 11.72 10.94 42.70
N VAL A 13 12.06 10.37 41.55
CA VAL A 13 12.20 11.12 40.30
C VAL A 13 10.78 11.46 39.84
N ALA A 14 10.34 12.69 40.13
CA ALA A 14 9.10 13.23 39.57
C ALA A 14 9.28 13.40 38.05
N LEU A 15 8.71 12.49 37.27
CA LEU A 15 8.59 12.63 35.83
C LEU A 15 7.70 13.85 35.54
N PRO A 16 8.17 14.85 34.79
CA PRO A 16 7.30 15.94 34.35
C PRO A 16 6.25 15.35 33.41
N TYR A 17 4.98 15.41 33.81
CA TYR A 17 3.86 15.18 32.92
C TYR A 17 3.87 16.27 31.85
N ILE A 18 4.44 15.96 30.68
CA ILE A 18 4.27 16.78 29.49
C ILE A 18 2.81 16.62 29.07
N ILE A 19 1.99 17.63 29.39
CA ILE A 19 0.63 17.71 28.85
C ILE A 19 0.78 18.05 27.37
N LEU A 20 0.66 17.05 26.50
CA LEU A 20 0.45 17.29 25.07
C LEU A 20 -0.93 17.93 24.91
N ALA A 21 -0.96 19.23 24.65
CA ALA A 21 -2.14 19.87 24.11
C ALA A 21 -2.36 19.33 22.68
N ALA A 22 -3.32 18.43 22.52
CA ALA A 22 -3.77 17.99 21.21
C ALA A 22 -4.40 19.20 20.50
N SER A 23 -3.69 19.74 19.49
CA SER A 23 -4.28 20.66 18.53
C SER A 23 -5.36 19.90 17.76
N LYS A 24 -6.64 20.18 18.03
CA LYS A 24 -7.74 19.72 17.20
C LYS A 24 -7.68 20.48 15.87
N ASN A 25 -6.80 20.06 14.96
CA ASN A 25 -6.96 20.41 13.56
C ASN A 25 -8.29 19.80 13.12
N THR A 26 -9.27 20.66 12.85
CA THR A 26 -10.60 20.31 12.33
C THR A 26 -10.56 20.04 10.82
N GLY A 27 -9.42 19.54 10.32
CA GLY A 27 -9.31 19.01 8.97
C GLY A 27 -9.80 17.55 8.93
N PRO A 28 -10.16 17.03 7.75
CA PRO A 28 -10.40 15.60 7.59
C PRO A 28 -9.19 14.82 8.11
N SER A 29 -9.41 13.69 8.77
CA SER A 29 -8.32 12.76 9.06
C SER A 29 -7.64 12.35 7.74
N SER A 30 -6.35 11.97 7.79
CA SER A 30 -5.70 11.36 6.63
C SER A 30 -6.46 10.12 6.15
N GLU A 31 -7.09 9.38 7.07
CA GLU A 31 -7.94 8.23 6.77
C GLU A 31 -9.23 8.62 6.04
N ASP A 32 -9.90 9.70 6.47
CA ASP A 32 -11.11 10.21 5.81
C ASP A 32 -10.78 10.70 4.39
N SER A 33 -9.62 11.32 4.21
CA SER A 33 -9.13 11.79 2.91
C SER A 33 -8.84 10.62 1.97
N ARG A 34 -8.19 9.56 2.48
CA ARG A 34 -7.98 8.30 1.74
C ARG A 34 -9.28 7.65 1.33
N LEU A 35 -10.24 7.54 2.24
CA LEU A 35 -11.53 6.93 1.95
C LEU A 35 -12.32 7.72 0.90
N THR A 36 -12.30 9.05 1.01
CA THR A 36 -12.96 9.95 0.05
C THR A 36 -12.32 9.83 -1.34
N ALA A 37 -10.98 9.85 -1.42
CA ALA A 37 -10.27 9.67 -2.67
C ALA A 37 -10.56 8.29 -3.30
N ALA A 38 -10.61 7.23 -2.49
CA ALA A 38 -10.95 5.89 -2.97
C ALA A 38 -12.36 5.85 -3.58
N GLN A 39 -13.35 6.50 -2.95
CA GLN A 39 -14.70 6.59 -3.51
C GLN A 39 -14.78 7.39 -4.81
N ILE A 40 -13.91 8.40 -4.99
CA ILE A 40 -13.85 9.19 -6.23
C ILE A 40 -13.19 8.38 -7.36
N CYS A 41 -12.10 7.68 -7.04
CA CYS A 41 -11.29 6.97 -8.03
C CYS A 41 -11.81 5.57 -8.36
N ASP A 42 -12.64 4.98 -7.49
CA ASP A 42 -13.36 3.71 -7.68
C ASP A 42 -14.78 3.81 -7.08
N PRO A 43 -15.69 4.56 -7.72
CA PRO A 43 -17.05 4.71 -7.23
C PRO A 43 -17.82 3.40 -7.36
N ALA A 44 -18.68 3.10 -6.39
CA ALA A 44 -19.61 2.00 -6.51
C ALA A 44 -20.60 2.28 -7.67
N VAL A 45 -20.66 1.37 -8.63
CA VAL A 45 -21.55 1.45 -9.79
C VAL A 45 -22.75 0.53 -9.62
N ALA A 46 -23.94 1.02 -9.99
CA ALA A 46 -25.19 0.27 -9.83
C ALA A 46 -25.37 -0.83 -10.90
N GLU A 47 -24.75 -0.63 -12.07
CA GLU A 47 -24.83 -1.54 -13.21
C GLU A 47 -23.41 -1.90 -13.68
N PRO A 48 -23.23 -3.06 -14.33
CA PRO A 48 -21.95 -3.41 -14.94
C PRO A 48 -21.52 -2.35 -15.96
N GLN A 49 -20.35 -1.75 -15.74
CA GLN A 49 -19.76 -0.83 -16.69
C GLN A 49 -18.95 -1.58 -17.74
N SER A 50 -18.86 -1.02 -18.94
CA SER A 50 -17.90 -1.49 -19.93
C SER A 50 -16.48 -1.20 -19.42
N TYR A 51 -15.50 -2.00 -19.83
CA TYR A 51 -14.11 -1.81 -19.41
C TYR A 51 -13.59 -0.41 -19.76
N ASP A 52 -13.98 0.13 -20.91
CA ASP A 52 -13.54 1.45 -21.38
C ASP A 52 -14.09 2.60 -20.54
N ASP A 53 -15.24 2.40 -19.91
CA ASP A 53 -15.90 3.40 -19.05
C ASP A 53 -15.42 3.34 -17.59
N MET A 54 -14.67 2.30 -17.21
CA MET A 54 -14.14 2.15 -15.85
C MET A 54 -13.04 3.17 -15.57
N LEU A 55 -13.03 3.70 -14.34
CA LEU A 55 -11.91 4.50 -13.85
C LEU A 55 -10.66 3.63 -13.59
N PRO A 56 -9.45 4.21 -13.56
CA PRO A 56 -8.21 3.43 -13.48
C PRO A 56 -8.14 2.45 -12.30
N CYS A 57 -8.63 2.83 -11.12
CA CYS A 57 -8.65 1.91 -9.98
C CYS A 57 -9.58 0.71 -10.22
N ALA A 58 -10.75 0.94 -10.79
CA ALA A 58 -11.68 -0.12 -11.17
C ALA A 58 -11.08 -1.01 -12.27
N LYS A 59 -10.38 -0.43 -13.25
CA LYS A 59 -9.69 -1.19 -14.31
C LYS A 59 -8.56 -2.06 -13.76
N ALA A 60 -7.68 -1.50 -12.92
CA ALA A 60 -6.59 -2.25 -12.31
C ALA A 60 -7.12 -3.44 -11.50
N LYS A 61 -8.15 -3.20 -10.69
CA LYS A 61 -8.87 -4.24 -9.95
C LYS A 61 -9.53 -5.25 -10.88
N HIS A 62 -10.18 -4.80 -11.95
CA HIS A 62 -10.83 -5.69 -12.91
C HIS A 62 -9.82 -6.61 -13.61
N ILE A 63 -8.64 -6.08 -13.96
CA ILE A 63 -7.56 -6.89 -14.52
C ILE A 63 -7.09 -7.94 -13.50
N GLU A 64 -6.78 -7.53 -12.27
CA GLU A 64 -6.26 -8.43 -11.23
C GLU A 64 -7.27 -9.51 -10.81
N GLU A 65 -8.54 -9.15 -10.61
CA GLU A 65 -9.55 -10.04 -10.04
C GLU A 65 -10.27 -10.91 -11.08
N PHE A 66 -10.27 -10.50 -12.37
CA PHE A 66 -11.07 -11.16 -13.41
C PHE A 66 -10.28 -11.54 -14.66
N LEU A 67 -9.53 -10.60 -15.27
CA LEU A 67 -8.88 -10.87 -16.55
C LEU A 67 -7.62 -11.72 -16.40
N CYS A 68 -6.79 -11.38 -15.41
CA CYS A 68 -5.50 -12.02 -15.17
C CYS A 68 -5.50 -12.85 -13.88
N ARG A 69 -6.66 -13.14 -13.29
CA ARG A 69 -6.69 -13.97 -12.08
C ARG A 69 -6.10 -15.36 -12.37
N PRO A 70 -5.14 -15.85 -11.57
CA PRO A 70 -4.58 -17.18 -11.79
C PRO A 70 -5.65 -18.26 -11.62
N ASN A 71 -5.63 -19.28 -12.49
CA ASN A 71 -6.55 -20.41 -12.45
C ASN A 71 -6.22 -21.43 -11.34
N GLY A 72 -5.13 -21.21 -10.62
CA GLY A 72 -4.64 -22.05 -9.54
C GLY A 72 -3.25 -21.59 -9.09
N THR A 73 -2.54 -22.45 -8.37
CA THR A 73 -1.20 -22.16 -7.85
C THR A 73 -0.13 -23.04 -8.45
N ASN A 74 -0.47 -23.83 -9.48
CA ASN A 74 0.53 -24.61 -10.17
C ASN A 74 1.45 -23.68 -11.00
N PRO A 75 2.69 -24.09 -11.34
CA PRO A 75 3.63 -23.21 -12.03
C PRO A 75 3.11 -22.62 -13.34
N THR A 76 2.33 -23.39 -14.11
CA THR A 76 1.76 -22.95 -15.39
C THR A 76 0.68 -21.90 -15.17
N ASP A 77 -0.21 -22.07 -14.19
CA ASP A 77 -1.24 -21.06 -13.86
C ASP A 77 -0.61 -19.73 -13.44
N LEU A 78 0.54 -19.78 -12.76
CA LEU A 78 1.28 -18.59 -12.34
C LEU A 78 2.05 -17.93 -13.49
N GLU A 79 2.57 -18.73 -14.43
CA GLU A 79 3.21 -18.24 -15.65
C GLU A 79 2.19 -17.54 -16.57
N ASP A 80 1.01 -18.14 -16.76
CA ASP A 80 -0.10 -17.54 -17.51
C ASP A 80 -0.59 -16.24 -16.85
N HIS A 81 -0.67 -16.21 -15.52
CA HIS A 81 -0.98 -14.99 -14.75
C HIS A 81 0.06 -13.89 -15.01
N ALA A 82 1.36 -14.22 -14.92
CA ALA A 82 2.44 -13.28 -15.19
C ALA A 82 2.37 -12.75 -16.63
N GLU A 83 2.21 -13.64 -17.63
CA GLU A 83 2.08 -13.26 -19.03
C GLU A 83 0.91 -12.30 -19.25
N CYS A 84 -0.25 -12.57 -18.64
CA CYS A 84 -1.43 -11.70 -18.71
C CYS A 84 -1.15 -10.31 -18.13
N MET A 85 -0.58 -10.25 -16.92
CA MET A 85 -0.28 -8.98 -16.25
C MET A 85 0.76 -8.15 -17.02
N CYS A 86 1.72 -8.81 -17.67
CA CYS A 86 2.83 -8.18 -18.38
C CYS A 86 2.48 -7.68 -19.79
N LYS A 87 1.53 -8.33 -20.47
CA LYS A 87 1.08 -7.93 -21.82
C LYS A 87 -0.11 -6.98 -21.79
N GLY A 88 -0.84 -6.92 -20.69
CA GLY A 88 -1.99 -6.05 -20.50
C GLY A 88 -1.64 -4.68 -19.91
N ASP A 89 -2.67 -3.93 -19.56
CA ASP A 89 -2.55 -2.54 -19.08
C ASP A 89 -2.38 -2.43 -17.56
N PHE A 90 -2.20 -3.54 -16.83
CA PHE A 90 -2.28 -3.57 -15.36
C PHE A 90 -1.37 -2.52 -14.69
N PHE A 91 -0.10 -2.51 -15.05
CA PHE A 91 0.87 -1.58 -14.44
C PHE A 91 0.55 -0.12 -14.79
N GLY A 92 0.08 0.15 -16.01
CA GLY A 92 -0.36 1.49 -16.40
C GLY A 92 -1.60 1.95 -15.63
N GLU A 93 -2.63 1.11 -15.57
CA GLU A 93 -3.88 1.41 -14.86
C GLU A 93 -3.67 1.52 -13.35
N LYS A 94 -2.76 0.72 -12.78
CA LYS A 94 -2.40 0.81 -11.36
C LYS A 94 -1.71 2.14 -11.03
N LEU A 95 -0.76 2.59 -11.84
CA LEU A 95 -0.13 3.91 -11.66
C LEU A 95 -1.14 5.05 -11.83
N ALA A 96 -2.04 4.93 -12.80
CA ALA A 96 -3.11 5.91 -13.00
C ALA A 96 -4.09 5.94 -11.83
N CYS A 97 -4.37 4.79 -11.20
CA CYS A 97 -5.14 4.72 -9.96
C CYS A 97 -4.46 5.49 -8.82
N ASP A 98 -3.18 5.22 -8.57
CA ASP A 98 -2.43 5.92 -7.50
C ASP A 98 -2.32 7.43 -7.78
N THR A 99 -2.20 7.82 -9.06
CA THR A 99 -2.25 9.22 -9.48
C THR A 99 -3.61 9.85 -9.15
N CYS A 100 -4.72 9.17 -9.45
CA CYS A 100 -6.05 9.65 -9.06
C CYS A 100 -6.17 9.81 -7.54
N MET A 101 -5.65 8.85 -6.76
CA MET A 101 -5.63 8.93 -5.30
C MET A 101 -4.87 10.17 -4.83
N ARG A 102 -3.73 10.49 -5.45
CA ARG A 102 -2.98 11.72 -5.15
C ARG A 102 -3.75 12.97 -5.52
N ASP A 103 -4.38 12.98 -6.69
CA ASP A 103 -5.16 14.12 -7.22
C ASP A 103 -6.30 14.50 -6.29
N ASN A 104 -6.86 13.52 -5.59
CA ASN A 104 -7.97 13.71 -4.66
C ASN A 104 -7.54 13.74 -3.18
N GLY A 105 -6.24 13.89 -2.92
CA GLY A 105 -5.71 14.07 -1.56
C GLY A 105 -5.71 12.81 -0.69
N GLY A 106 -5.88 11.64 -1.29
CA GLY A 106 -5.80 10.35 -0.61
C GLY A 106 -4.37 9.95 -0.27
N ILE A 107 -3.42 10.26 -1.15
CA ILE A 107 -1.98 10.03 -0.91
C ILE A 107 -1.18 11.28 -1.23
N ASP A 108 0.00 11.42 -0.64
CA ASP A 108 0.90 12.52 -0.95
C ASP A 108 1.87 12.16 -2.10
N ILE A 109 2.68 13.13 -2.53
CA ILE A 109 3.62 12.96 -3.64
C ILE A 109 4.75 11.96 -3.30
N LEU A 110 5.15 11.87 -2.03
CA LEU A 110 6.19 10.94 -1.61
C LEU A 110 5.66 9.50 -1.67
N GLU A 111 4.42 9.29 -1.24
CA GLU A 111 3.72 8.01 -1.34
C GLU A 111 3.50 7.60 -2.81
N LEU A 112 3.11 8.53 -3.70
CA LEU A 112 3.00 8.25 -5.14
C LEU A 112 4.34 7.81 -5.75
N VAL A 113 5.43 8.52 -5.43
CA VAL A 113 6.78 8.16 -5.91
C VAL A 113 7.19 6.79 -5.36
N LEU A 114 6.86 6.48 -4.11
CA LEU A 114 7.13 5.16 -3.54
C LEU A 114 6.39 4.07 -4.32
N TYR A 115 5.10 4.25 -4.59
CA TYR A 115 4.29 3.28 -5.31
C TYR A 115 4.71 3.12 -6.76
N ASP A 116 5.03 4.19 -7.47
CA ASP A 116 5.59 4.12 -8.83
C ASP A 116 6.89 3.29 -8.87
N ASN A 117 7.80 3.52 -7.92
CA ASN A 117 9.03 2.73 -7.83
C ASN A 117 8.77 1.24 -7.53
N LEU A 118 7.84 0.95 -6.61
CA LEU A 118 7.46 -0.44 -6.31
C LEU A 118 6.81 -1.12 -7.52
N LEU A 119 5.99 -0.39 -8.27
CA LEU A 119 5.29 -0.89 -9.43
C LEU A 119 6.27 -1.15 -10.60
N HIS A 120 7.21 -0.25 -10.84
CA HIS A 120 8.32 -0.47 -11.76
C HIS A 120 9.17 -1.68 -11.36
N SER A 121 9.56 -1.79 -10.08
CA SER A 121 10.32 -2.94 -9.59
C SER A 121 9.53 -4.25 -9.74
N ALA A 122 8.22 -4.23 -9.52
CA ALA A 122 7.36 -5.39 -9.72
C ALA A 122 7.26 -5.78 -11.20
N TYR A 123 7.13 -4.79 -12.09
CA TYR A 123 7.15 -5.02 -13.55
C TYR A 123 8.47 -5.64 -13.98
N ASP A 124 9.60 -5.08 -13.56
CA ASP A 124 10.92 -5.61 -13.91
C ASP A 124 11.10 -7.07 -13.45
N GLN A 125 10.69 -7.37 -12.22
CA GLN A 125 10.80 -8.72 -11.65
C GLN A 125 9.82 -9.72 -12.27
N LEU A 126 8.62 -9.29 -12.65
CA LEU A 126 7.59 -10.19 -13.17
C LEU A 126 7.71 -10.37 -14.69
N CYS A 127 8.01 -9.29 -15.42
CA CYS A 127 7.85 -9.22 -16.88
C CYS A 127 9.18 -9.23 -17.64
N LEU A 128 10.25 -8.70 -17.04
CA LEU A 128 11.56 -8.60 -17.70
C LEU A 128 12.59 -9.58 -17.15
N ALA A 129 12.35 -10.17 -15.97
CA ALA A 129 13.22 -11.17 -15.41
C ALA A 129 13.25 -12.41 -16.32
N THR A 130 14.26 -12.48 -17.18
CA THR A 130 14.58 -13.67 -17.96
C THR A 130 15.10 -14.75 -17.01
N ALA A 131 14.21 -15.53 -16.40
CA ALA A 131 14.49 -16.72 -15.59
C ALA A 131 15.89 -16.78 -14.92
N ALA A 132 16.10 -15.99 -13.86
CA ALA A 132 16.95 -16.26 -12.68
C ALA A 132 17.00 -15.00 -11.78
N PRO A 133 16.66 -15.10 -10.48
CA PRO A 133 17.54 -15.80 -9.55
C PRO A 133 16.83 -16.81 -8.64
N THR A 134 17.35 -18.04 -8.59
CA THR A 134 17.24 -18.92 -7.42
C THR A 134 17.99 -18.28 -6.26
N ALA A 135 17.41 -17.29 -5.59
CA ALA A 135 17.79 -16.99 -4.22
C ALA A 135 16.88 -17.84 -3.34
N PRO A 136 17.37 -18.88 -2.64
CA PRO A 136 16.57 -19.48 -1.59
C PRO A 136 16.22 -18.36 -0.61
N PHE A 137 14.95 -18.26 -0.21
CA PHE A 137 14.59 -17.44 0.94
C PHE A 137 15.59 -17.77 2.05
N ALA A 138 16.37 -16.77 2.47
CA ALA A 138 17.21 -16.92 3.64
C ALA A 138 16.25 -17.13 4.81
N SER A 139 16.13 -18.38 5.25
CA SER A 139 15.55 -18.73 6.53
C SER A 139 16.32 -17.96 7.61
N ILE A 140 15.66 -17.00 8.24
CA ILE A 140 16.04 -16.45 9.55
C ILE A 140 15.63 -17.46 10.63
#